data_AF-A0A2T2RWZ9-F1
#
_entry.id   AF-A0A2T2RWZ9-F1
#
_cell.length_a   1.000
_cell.length_b   1.000
_cell.length_c   1.000
_cell.angle_alpha   90.00
_cell.angle_beta   90.00
_cell.angle_gamma   90.00
#
_symmetry.space_group_name_H-M   'P 1'
#
loop_
_entity.id
_entity.type
_entity.pdbx_description
1 polymer ?
#
loop_
_entity_poly.entity_id
_entity_poly.type
_entity_poly.pdbx_seq_one_letter_code
_entity_poly.pdbx_strand_id
1 'polypeptide(L)'
;MTRNEFGYGPRGNIDEKLELARNELSFLPGYELEYLQLPSESIKNFEPSQLSVIVHTMLDAVIPTIAEEESSLTKCKSFDHEREKYPDYEFEDIDTRLELKGYLFEEPSMEMKETRARREPSARFREGPEEVEPENDLLFVVAWHIEDNDGTAQVKIDNYLLLPAIDVALARDEYLLERDGHFEEDHRPMRLKRGKDGSDPSHYAYDDNFGKLNRIPHPDLEAFLEDPTQRRFN
;
A
#
# COMPACT_ATOMS: atom_id res chain seq x y z
N MET A 1 -12.54 13.55 13.19
CA MET A 1 -13.26 14.79 12.80
C MET A 1 -14.15 14.43 11.60
N THR A 2 -14.96 15.31 11.02
CA THR A 2 -15.75 14.96 9.82
C THR A 2 -15.07 15.45 8.54
N ARG A 3 -15.20 14.72 7.42
CA ARG A 3 -14.66 15.09 6.08
C ARG A 3 -14.89 16.56 5.68
N ASN A 4 -16.03 17.13 6.08
CA ASN A 4 -16.38 18.53 5.82
C ASN A 4 -15.48 19.54 6.55
N GLU A 5 -14.87 19.17 7.67
CA GLU A 5 -14.01 20.06 8.46
C GLU A 5 -12.66 20.31 7.78
N PHE A 6 -12.26 19.46 6.83
CA PHE A 6 -11.03 19.64 6.05
C PHE A 6 -11.26 20.18 4.62
N GLY A 7 -12.50 20.45 4.23
CA GLY A 7 -12.82 21.06 2.93
C GLY A 7 -12.65 20.14 1.71
N TYR A 8 -12.53 18.82 1.91
CA TYR A 8 -12.49 17.86 0.82
C TYR A 8 -13.90 17.62 0.26
N GLY A 9 -14.00 17.54 -1.08
CA GLY A 9 -15.26 17.44 -1.81
C GLY A 9 -16.11 16.21 -1.47
N PRO A 10 -17.32 16.10 -2.04
CA PRO A 10 -18.18 14.93 -1.83
C PRO A 10 -17.44 13.64 -2.24
N ARG A 11 -17.87 12.50 -1.65
CA ARG A 11 -17.32 11.15 -1.92
C ARG A 11 -17.61 10.66 -3.36
N GLY A 12 -18.24 11.49 -4.18
CA GLY A 12 -18.64 11.18 -5.55
C GLY A 12 -19.33 9.83 -5.67
N ASN A 13 -19.00 9.12 -6.74
CA ASN A 13 -19.46 7.77 -7.03
C ASN A 13 -18.38 6.71 -6.72
N ILE A 14 -17.52 6.98 -5.73
CA ILE A 14 -16.34 6.14 -5.46
C ILE A 14 -16.72 4.72 -5.04
N ASP A 15 -17.86 4.54 -4.38
CA ASP A 15 -18.34 3.21 -3.98
C ASP A 15 -18.69 2.36 -5.22
N GLU A 16 -19.30 2.94 -6.27
CA GLU A 16 -19.54 2.24 -7.54
C GLU A 16 -18.22 1.93 -8.26
N LYS A 17 -17.30 2.89 -8.30
CA LYS A 17 -15.96 2.71 -8.90
C LYS A 17 -15.16 1.60 -8.20
N LEU A 18 -15.28 1.50 -6.88
CA LEU A 18 -14.64 0.47 -6.08
C LEU A 18 -15.15 -0.93 -6.45
N GLU A 19 -16.46 -1.10 -6.64
CA GLU A 19 -17.04 -2.37 -7.09
C GLU A 19 -16.63 -2.71 -8.53
N LEU A 20 -16.59 -1.73 -9.43
CA LEU A 20 -16.11 -1.93 -10.80
C LEU A 20 -14.63 -2.36 -10.82
N ALA A 21 -13.78 -1.67 -10.05
CA ALA A 21 -12.37 -2.01 -9.92
C ALA A 21 -12.15 -3.42 -9.32
N ARG A 22 -13.01 -3.86 -8.38
CA ARG A 22 -12.96 -5.24 -7.86
C ARG A 22 -13.26 -6.29 -8.93
N ASN A 23 -14.24 -6.01 -9.79
CA ASN A 23 -14.56 -6.92 -10.90
C ASN A 23 -13.38 -7.02 -11.88
N GLU A 24 -12.79 -5.88 -12.24
CA GLU A 24 -11.60 -5.80 -13.09
C GLU A 24 -10.41 -6.58 -12.50
N LEU A 25 -10.20 -6.55 -11.19
CA LEU A 25 -9.08 -7.22 -10.52
C LEU A 25 -9.39 -8.64 -10.02
N SER A 26 -10.56 -9.19 -10.37
CA SER A 26 -11.03 -10.49 -9.85
C SER A 26 -10.15 -11.68 -10.24
N PHE A 27 -9.28 -11.52 -11.25
CA PHE A 27 -8.31 -12.52 -11.70
C PHE A 27 -7.07 -12.66 -10.79
N LEU A 28 -6.77 -11.66 -9.95
CA LEU A 28 -5.52 -11.63 -9.17
C LEU A 28 -5.41 -12.67 -8.04
N PRO A 29 -6.46 -12.92 -7.22
CA PRO A 29 -6.34 -13.89 -6.13
C PRO A 29 -6.00 -15.29 -6.64
N GLY A 30 -4.92 -15.86 -6.12
CA GLY A 30 -4.38 -17.16 -6.52
C GLY A 30 -3.39 -17.12 -7.68
N TYR A 31 -3.12 -15.94 -8.26
CA TYR A 31 -2.14 -15.81 -9.35
C TYR A 31 -0.72 -16.09 -8.85
N GLU A 32 0.02 -16.91 -9.60
CA GLU A 32 1.40 -17.28 -9.33
C GLU A 32 2.34 -16.47 -10.23
N LEU A 33 3.24 -15.69 -9.63
CA LEU A 33 4.17 -14.84 -10.38
C LEU A 33 5.24 -15.67 -11.08
N GLU A 34 4.98 -16.09 -12.32
CA GLU A 34 5.91 -16.88 -13.13
C GLU A 34 7.21 -16.11 -13.47
N TYR A 35 7.16 -14.78 -13.42
CA TYR A 35 8.26 -13.89 -13.79
C TYR A 35 9.31 -13.67 -12.69
N LEU A 36 9.06 -14.15 -11.46
CA LEU A 36 10.00 -14.07 -10.34
C LEU A 36 10.18 -15.44 -9.70
N GLN A 37 11.23 -16.13 -10.14
CA GLN A 37 11.64 -17.43 -9.60
C GLN A 37 13.06 -17.32 -9.04
N LEU A 38 13.20 -17.52 -7.73
CA LEU A 38 14.49 -17.51 -7.05
C LEU A 38 14.80 -18.92 -6.54
N PRO A 39 16.07 -19.36 -6.51
CA PRO A 39 16.39 -20.61 -5.81
C PRO A 39 16.00 -20.49 -4.33
N SER A 40 15.27 -21.47 -3.79
CA SER A 40 14.77 -21.45 -2.39
C SER A 40 15.90 -21.22 -1.38
N GLU A 41 17.07 -21.82 -1.62
CA GLU A 41 18.28 -21.65 -0.81
C GLU A 41 18.82 -20.21 -0.76
N SER A 42 18.41 -19.35 -1.71
CA SER A 42 18.80 -17.93 -1.71
C SER A 42 17.96 -17.10 -0.76
N ILE A 43 16.73 -17.53 -0.42
CA ILE A 43 15.78 -16.78 0.42
C ILE A 43 16.36 -16.45 1.80
N LYS A 44 17.13 -17.36 2.39
CA LYS A 44 17.84 -17.16 3.67
C LYS A 44 18.83 -16.00 3.70
N ASN A 45 19.19 -15.45 2.54
CA ASN A 45 20.11 -14.32 2.44
C ASN A 45 19.37 -12.97 2.37
N PHE A 46 18.05 -12.97 2.21
CA PHE A 46 17.22 -11.76 2.15
C PHE A 46 16.57 -11.47 3.50
N GLU A 47 16.57 -10.20 3.90
CA GLU A 47 15.64 -9.74 4.92
C GLU A 47 14.23 -9.60 4.31
N PRO A 48 13.14 -9.78 5.09
CA PRO A 48 11.76 -9.65 4.58
C PRO A 48 11.50 -8.35 3.81
N SER A 49 12.08 -7.24 4.27
CA SER A 49 11.96 -5.94 3.61
C SER A 49 12.64 -5.87 2.24
N GLN A 50 13.76 -6.58 2.05
CA GLN A 50 14.45 -6.63 0.76
C GLN A 50 13.64 -7.44 -0.25
N LEU A 51 13.11 -8.58 0.18
CA LEU A 51 12.23 -9.39 -0.66
C LEU A 51 10.96 -8.62 -1.00
N SER A 52 10.37 -7.90 -0.05
CA SER A 52 9.18 -7.08 -0.29
C SER A 52 9.41 -6.00 -1.35
N VAL A 53 10.59 -5.37 -1.38
CA VAL A 53 10.94 -4.40 -2.44
C VAL A 53 11.03 -5.09 -3.80
N ILE A 54 11.70 -6.25 -3.88
CA ILE A 54 11.83 -7.00 -5.13
C ILE A 54 10.45 -7.40 -5.66
N VAL A 55 9.62 -8.02 -4.81
CA VAL A 55 8.28 -8.48 -5.18
C VAL A 55 7.39 -7.31 -5.55
N HIS A 56 7.42 -6.21 -4.80
CA HIS A 56 6.64 -5.02 -5.15
C HIS A 56 7.05 -4.42 -6.49
N THR A 57 8.35 -4.30 -6.79
CA THR A 57 8.80 -3.87 -8.13
C THR A 57 8.33 -4.82 -9.23
N MET A 58 8.31 -6.13 -8.97
CA MET A 58 7.82 -7.10 -9.94
C MET A 58 6.30 -7.00 -10.13
N LEU A 59 5.52 -6.87 -9.05
CA LEU A 59 4.08 -6.65 -9.11
C LEU A 59 3.77 -5.39 -9.91
N ASP A 60 4.48 -4.28 -9.62
CA ASP A 60 4.33 -3.01 -10.32
C ASP A 60 4.44 -3.19 -11.85
N ALA A 61 5.50 -3.89 -12.28
CA ALA A 61 5.79 -4.12 -13.69
C ALA A 61 4.88 -5.15 -14.37
N VAL A 62 4.44 -6.18 -13.65
CA VAL A 62 3.82 -7.37 -14.25
C VAL A 62 2.29 -7.34 -14.19
N ILE A 63 1.68 -6.71 -13.18
CA ILE A 63 0.21 -6.66 -13.05
C ILE A 63 -0.47 -6.16 -14.33
N PRO A 64 -0.02 -5.08 -14.99
CA PRO A 64 -0.62 -4.64 -16.26
C PRO A 64 -0.55 -5.70 -17.36
N THR A 65 0.55 -6.44 -17.46
CA THR A 65 0.71 -7.53 -18.44
C THR A 65 -0.22 -8.71 -18.14
N ILE A 66 -0.44 -9.04 -16.88
CA ILE A 66 -1.41 -10.09 -16.49
C ILE A 66 -2.84 -9.60 -16.77
N ALA A 67 -3.10 -8.31 -16.59
CA ALA A 67 -4.39 -7.70 -16.80
C ALA A 67 -4.81 -7.66 -18.28
N GLU A 68 -3.88 -7.66 -19.25
CA GLU A 68 -4.18 -7.43 -20.69
C GLU A 68 -5.34 -8.27 -21.27
N GLU A 69 -5.55 -9.50 -20.77
CA GLU A 69 -6.63 -10.38 -21.24
C GLU A 69 -7.93 -10.29 -20.40
N GLU A 70 -7.85 -9.80 -19.17
CA GLU A 70 -8.92 -9.89 -18.16
C GLU A 70 -9.43 -8.51 -17.68
N SER A 71 -8.71 -7.43 -17.99
CA SER A 71 -8.94 -6.11 -17.43
C SER A 71 -8.40 -4.96 -18.31
N SER A 72 -9.00 -3.79 -18.16
CA SER A 72 -8.60 -2.52 -18.78
C SER A 72 -7.46 -1.78 -18.05
N LEU A 73 -6.88 -2.38 -17.00
CA LEU A 73 -5.83 -1.77 -16.18
C LEU A 73 -4.57 -1.46 -17.00
N THR A 74 -4.08 -0.22 -16.91
CA THR A 74 -2.81 0.20 -17.53
C THR A 74 -1.93 0.99 -16.56
N LYS A 75 -0.65 1.15 -16.87
CA LYS A 75 0.23 2.07 -16.11
C LYS A 75 -0.22 3.51 -16.34
N CYS A 76 -0.26 4.31 -15.28
CA CYS A 76 -0.50 5.74 -15.41
C CYS A 76 0.57 6.37 -16.31
N LYS A 77 0.15 7.31 -17.16
CA LYS A 77 1.12 8.00 -18.03
C LYS A 77 1.93 8.98 -17.18
N SER A 78 3.25 8.84 -17.16
CA SER A 78 4.12 9.91 -16.67
C SER A 78 3.89 11.16 -17.54
N PHE A 79 3.48 12.28 -16.93
CA PHE A 79 3.49 13.55 -17.63
C PHE A 79 4.94 13.99 -17.84
N ASP A 80 5.40 13.86 -19.09
CA ASP A 80 6.59 14.48 -19.69
C ASP A 80 7.87 14.57 -18.83
N HIS A 81 8.82 13.66 -19.06
CA HIS A 81 10.18 13.64 -18.47
C HIS A 81 10.29 13.64 -16.94
N GLU A 82 9.18 13.69 -16.20
CA GLU A 82 9.16 13.44 -14.77
C GLU A 82 9.12 11.94 -14.48
N ARG A 83 9.78 11.54 -13.38
CA ARG A 83 9.61 10.20 -12.82
C ARG A 83 8.14 10.05 -12.41
N GLU A 84 7.47 8.96 -12.79
CA GLU A 84 6.18 8.55 -12.21
C GLU A 84 6.27 8.66 -10.67
N LYS A 85 5.34 9.40 -10.07
CA LYS A 85 5.32 9.64 -8.63
C LYS A 85 4.12 9.01 -7.96
N TYR A 86 2.95 9.14 -8.59
CA TYR A 86 1.64 8.70 -8.12
C TYR A 86 0.59 9.08 -9.18
N PRO A 87 -0.48 8.29 -9.38
CA PRO A 87 -0.66 6.90 -8.95
C PRO A 87 0.04 5.91 -9.89
N ASP A 88 0.08 4.63 -9.53
CA ASP A 88 0.78 3.58 -10.31
C ASP A 88 0.00 3.12 -11.54
N TYR A 89 -1.33 3.04 -11.46
CA TYR A 89 -2.20 2.49 -12.50
C TYR A 89 -3.46 3.32 -12.75
N GLU A 90 -4.05 3.15 -13.93
CA GLU A 90 -5.34 3.72 -14.32
C GLU A 90 -6.25 2.71 -15.03
N PHE A 91 -7.54 2.80 -14.74
CA PHE A 91 -8.63 2.31 -15.55
C PHE A 91 -9.28 3.50 -16.27
N GLU A 92 -8.97 3.68 -17.56
CA GLU A 92 -9.50 4.81 -18.34
C GLU A 92 -11.05 4.75 -18.46
N ASP A 93 -11.62 3.55 -18.61
CA ASP A 93 -13.06 3.36 -18.88
C ASP A 93 -13.97 3.70 -17.68
N ILE A 94 -13.47 3.50 -16.45
CA ILE A 94 -14.20 3.78 -15.20
C ILE A 94 -13.62 4.98 -14.44
N ASP A 95 -12.70 5.73 -15.06
CA ASP A 95 -12.08 6.94 -14.50
C ASP A 95 -11.55 6.72 -13.07
N THR A 96 -10.79 5.64 -12.88
CA THR A 96 -10.30 5.22 -11.57
C THR A 96 -8.80 4.97 -11.62
N ARG A 97 -8.07 5.35 -10.58
CA ARG A 97 -6.62 5.18 -10.49
C ARG A 97 -6.23 4.43 -9.23
N LEU A 98 -5.15 3.67 -9.31
CA LEU A 98 -4.70 2.78 -8.23
C LEU A 98 -3.27 3.10 -7.81
N GLU A 99 -3.05 3.19 -6.50
CA GLU A 99 -1.72 3.23 -5.91
C GLU A 99 -1.36 1.88 -5.30
N LEU A 100 -0.33 1.22 -5.82
CA LEU A 100 0.05 -0.13 -5.42
C LEU A 100 0.84 -0.13 -4.12
N LYS A 101 0.51 -1.06 -3.23
CA LYS A 101 1.35 -1.47 -2.10
C LYS A 101 1.38 -2.99 -1.97
N GLY A 102 2.58 -3.57 -2.01
CA GLY A 102 2.77 -5.00 -1.72
C GLY A 102 2.83 -5.26 -0.21
N TYR A 103 2.14 -6.31 0.23
CA TYR A 103 2.11 -6.78 1.61
C TYR A 103 2.48 -8.26 1.69
N LEU A 104 3.59 -8.57 2.38
CA LEU A 104 3.96 -9.94 2.71
C LEU A 104 3.06 -10.42 3.87
N PHE A 105 2.11 -11.31 3.57
CA PHE A 105 1.10 -11.77 4.54
C PHE A 105 1.65 -12.82 5.50
N GLU A 106 2.15 -13.93 4.97
CA GLU A 106 2.66 -15.03 5.80
C GLU A 106 4.16 -14.94 6.01
N GLU A 107 4.63 -15.49 7.14
CA GLU A 107 6.04 -15.83 7.25
C GLU A 107 6.35 -16.86 6.15
N PRO A 108 7.37 -16.60 5.31
CA PRO A 108 7.77 -17.56 4.31
C PRO A 108 8.00 -18.93 4.94
N SER A 109 7.55 -19.98 4.25
CA SER A 109 7.86 -21.37 4.62
C SER A 109 9.37 -21.66 4.62
N MET A 110 10.16 -20.75 4.04
CA MET A 110 11.61 -20.76 3.97
C MET A 110 12.23 -19.84 5.03
N GLU A 111 13.32 -20.29 5.64
CA GLU A 111 14.11 -19.47 6.56
C GLU A 111 14.59 -18.19 5.85
N MET A 112 14.38 -17.03 6.48
CA MET A 112 14.86 -15.73 6.03
C MET A 112 15.94 -15.17 6.96
N LYS A 113 16.71 -14.21 6.44
CA LYS A 113 17.67 -13.48 7.26
C LYS A 113 16.94 -12.67 8.32
N GLU A 114 17.32 -12.86 9.58
CA GLU A 114 16.84 -12.02 10.69
C GLU A 114 17.12 -10.54 10.41
N THR A 115 16.09 -9.71 10.55
CA THR A 115 16.29 -8.27 10.46
C THR A 115 16.96 -7.75 11.73
N ARG A 116 18.04 -6.99 11.55
CA ARG A 116 18.66 -6.22 12.64
C ARG A 116 18.00 -4.84 12.80
N ALA A 117 17.07 -4.49 11.90
CA ALA A 117 16.44 -3.20 11.90
C ALA A 117 15.39 -3.11 13.02
N ARG A 118 15.44 -2.03 13.80
CA ARG A 118 14.37 -1.68 14.75
C ARG A 118 13.08 -1.21 14.05
N ARG A 119 13.11 -1.03 12.73
CA ARG A 119 12.00 -0.48 11.95
C ARG A 119 11.05 -1.60 11.57
N GLU A 120 9.77 -1.41 11.88
CA GLU A 120 8.71 -2.33 11.44
C GLU A 120 8.70 -2.42 9.90
N PRO A 121 8.78 -3.61 9.30
CA PRO A 121 8.67 -3.79 7.86
C PRO A 121 7.21 -3.65 7.43
N SER A 122 6.87 -2.55 6.77
CA SER A 122 5.55 -2.34 6.19
C SER A 122 5.69 -1.38 5.01
N ALA A 123 4.92 -1.64 3.95
CA ALA A 123 4.73 -0.69 2.87
C ALA A 123 4.20 0.64 3.43
N ARG A 124 4.41 1.72 2.68
CA ARG A 124 3.98 3.05 3.12
C ARG A 124 3.11 3.72 2.08
N PHE A 125 2.02 4.31 2.53
CA PHE A 125 1.22 5.27 1.78
C PHE A 125 1.47 6.66 2.37
N ARG A 126 2.17 7.52 1.62
CA ARG A 126 2.69 8.82 2.11
C ARG A 126 2.01 10.01 1.50
N GLU A 127 1.21 9.78 0.47
CA GLU A 127 0.60 10.78 -0.37
C GLU A 127 -0.41 11.57 0.46
N GLY A 128 -0.29 12.89 0.44
CA GLY A 128 -1.14 13.81 1.19
C GLY A 128 -2.56 13.87 0.59
N PRO A 129 -3.58 14.25 1.37
CA PRO A 129 -4.92 14.50 0.83
C PRO A 129 -4.96 15.48 -0.35
N GLU A 130 -3.98 16.37 -0.47
CA GLU A 130 -3.78 17.31 -1.58
C GLU A 130 -3.24 16.68 -2.86
N GLU A 131 -2.63 15.50 -2.77
CA GLU A 131 -2.10 14.73 -3.91
C GLU A 131 -3.12 13.71 -4.44
N VAL A 132 -4.12 13.37 -3.61
CA VAL A 132 -5.14 12.35 -3.88
C VAL A 132 -6.35 12.99 -4.59
N GLU A 133 -6.85 12.36 -5.65
CA GLU A 133 -8.17 12.67 -6.22
C GLU A 133 -9.27 11.92 -5.46
N PRO A 134 -10.07 12.58 -4.59
CA PRO A 134 -10.94 11.89 -3.63
C PRO A 134 -12.05 11.03 -4.22
N GLU A 135 -12.39 11.23 -5.50
CA GLU A 135 -13.45 10.51 -6.21
C GLU A 135 -12.90 9.39 -7.10
N ASN A 136 -11.59 9.35 -7.36
CA ASN A 136 -10.99 8.53 -8.41
C ASN A 136 -9.87 7.61 -7.91
N ASP A 137 -9.19 7.99 -6.82
CA ASP A 137 -8.01 7.29 -6.36
C ASP A 137 -8.33 6.23 -5.31
N LEU A 138 -7.84 5.02 -5.56
CA LEU A 138 -7.90 3.91 -4.64
C LEU A 138 -6.49 3.49 -4.22
N LEU A 139 -6.33 3.21 -2.92
CA LEU A 139 -5.20 2.45 -2.43
C LEU A 139 -5.43 0.98 -2.79
N PHE A 140 -4.46 0.37 -3.48
CA PHE A 140 -4.48 -1.00 -3.92
C PHE A 140 -3.40 -1.81 -3.20
N VAL A 141 -3.82 -2.54 -2.16
CA VAL A 141 -2.92 -3.36 -1.35
C VAL A 141 -3.00 -4.81 -1.82
N VAL A 142 -1.88 -5.37 -2.28
CA VAL A 142 -1.79 -6.77 -2.73
C VAL A 142 -1.09 -7.59 -1.65
N ALA A 143 -1.81 -8.55 -1.09
CA ALA A 143 -1.25 -9.54 -0.17
C ALA A 143 -0.65 -10.70 -0.95
N TRP A 144 0.57 -11.08 -0.61
CA TRP A 144 1.28 -12.19 -1.23
C TRP A 144 2.09 -12.96 -0.19
N HIS A 145 2.39 -14.21 -0.52
CA HIS A 145 3.35 -15.03 0.18
C HIS A 145 4.32 -15.67 -0.82
N ILE A 146 5.32 -16.36 -0.28
CA ILE A 146 6.29 -17.10 -1.05
C ILE A 146 6.42 -18.52 -0.49
N GLU A 147 6.36 -19.49 -1.38
CA GLU A 147 6.44 -20.92 -1.04
C GLU A 147 7.57 -21.61 -1.81
N ASP A 148 8.12 -22.69 -1.24
CA ASP A 148 9.10 -23.54 -1.93
C ASP A 148 8.36 -24.54 -2.82
N ASN A 149 8.59 -24.46 -4.12
CA ASN A 149 8.11 -25.40 -5.12
C ASN A 149 9.30 -26.05 -5.82
N ASP A 150 9.67 -27.26 -5.37
CA ASP A 150 10.77 -28.07 -5.90
C ASP A 150 12.12 -27.33 -6.00
N GLY A 151 12.48 -26.57 -4.94
CA GLY A 151 13.73 -25.82 -4.85
C GLY A 151 13.67 -24.44 -5.50
N THR A 152 12.47 -24.01 -5.94
CA THR A 152 12.19 -22.67 -6.45
C THR A 152 11.22 -21.95 -5.54
N ALA A 153 11.62 -20.77 -5.07
CA ALA A 153 10.78 -19.88 -4.30
C ALA A 153 9.79 -19.18 -5.25
N GLN A 154 8.52 -19.57 -5.15
CA GLN A 154 7.42 -19.10 -5.99
C GLN A 154 6.59 -18.09 -5.22
N VAL A 155 6.36 -16.91 -5.80
CA VAL A 155 5.49 -15.88 -5.23
C VAL A 155 4.06 -16.10 -5.69
N LYS A 156 3.12 -15.99 -4.75
CA LYS A 156 1.68 -16.16 -4.99
C LYS A 156 0.90 -15.00 -4.39
N ILE A 157 -0.04 -14.48 -5.15
CA ILE A 157 -0.99 -13.47 -4.67
C ILE A 157 -2.10 -14.19 -3.91
N ASP A 158 -2.24 -13.89 -2.63
CA ASP A 158 -3.30 -14.45 -1.78
C ASP A 158 -4.62 -13.74 -2.05
N ASN A 159 -4.58 -12.42 -1.96
CA ASN A 159 -5.73 -11.56 -2.13
C ASN A 159 -5.31 -10.10 -2.31
N TYR A 160 -6.28 -9.21 -2.49
CA TYR A 160 -6.04 -7.77 -2.49
C TYR A 160 -7.13 -6.99 -1.74
N LEU A 161 -6.83 -5.73 -1.45
CA LEU A 161 -7.76 -4.76 -0.88
C LEU A 161 -7.74 -3.47 -1.71
N LEU A 162 -8.93 -2.96 -1.99
CA LEU A 162 -9.14 -1.61 -2.52
C LEU A 162 -9.82 -0.74 -1.46
N LEU A 163 -9.25 0.43 -1.19
CA LEU A 163 -9.81 1.46 -0.31
C LEU A 163 -9.77 2.82 -1.01
N PRO A 164 -10.73 3.73 -0.78
CA PRO A 164 -10.58 5.12 -1.17
C PRO A 164 -9.28 5.71 -0.59
N ALA A 165 -8.36 6.14 -1.45
CA ALA A 165 -7.04 6.62 -1.01
C ALA A 165 -7.17 7.82 -0.06
N ILE A 166 -8.18 8.67 -0.27
CA ILE A 166 -8.47 9.83 0.58
C ILE A 166 -8.83 9.41 2.01
N ASP A 167 -9.57 8.31 2.19
CA ASP A 167 -9.95 7.86 3.53
C ASP A 167 -8.74 7.32 4.30
N VAL A 168 -7.82 6.66 3.58
CA VAL A 168 -6.56 6.19 4.16
C VAL A 168 -5.65 7.38 4.52
N ALA A 169 -5.54 8.38 3.64
CA ALA A 169 -4.76 9.60 3.89
C ALA A 169 -5.28 10.34 5.13
N LEU A 170 -6.61 10.54 5.21
CA LEU A 170 -7.25 11.20 6.35
C LEU A 170 -7.06 10.42 7.65
N ALA A 171 -7.29 9.11 7.65
CA ALA A 171 -7.09 8.28 8.84
C ALA A 171 -5.64 8.33 9.35
N ARG A 172 -4.67 8.32 8.42
CA ARG A 172 -3.23 8.45 8.73
C ARG A 172 -2.90 9.81 9.34
N ASP A 173 -3.42 10.88 8.76
CA ASP A 173 -3.12 12.25 9.18
C ASP A 173 -3.79 12.57 10.52
N GLU A 174 -5.06 12.19 10.69
CA GLU A 174 -5.77 12.29 11.98
C GLU A 174 -5.01 11.54 13.08
N TYR A 175 -4.51 10.32 12.80
CA TYR A 175 -3.72 9.53 13.75
C TYR A 175 -2.45 10.23 14.25
N LEU A 176 -1.78 10.97 13.36
CA LEU A 176 -0.61 11.78 13.71
C LEU A 176 -1.01 12.94 14.62
N LEU A 177 -2.05 13.69 14.25
CA LEU A 177 -2.52 14.87 14.97
C LEU A 177 -3.06 14.51 16.37
N GLU A 178 -3.78 13.39 16.50
CA GLU A 178 -4.29 12.88 17.79
C GLU A 178 -3.19 12.49 18.78
N ARG A 179 -1.95 12.31 18.30
CA ARG A 179 -0.78 11.97 19.12
C ARG A 179 0.14 13.17 19.34
N ASP A 180 -0.45 14.36 19.32
CA ASP A 180 0.23 15.64 19.43
C ASP A 180 1.31 15.83 18.36
N GLY A 181 1.19 15.14 17.22
CA GLY A 181 2.03 15.37 16.05
C GLY A 181 1.53 16.54 15.20
N HIS A 182 2.34 16.96 14.24
CA HIS A 182 2.01 18.02 13.30
C HIS A 182 2.72 17.84 11.97
N PHE A 183 2.29 18.61 10.97
CA PHE A 183 2.99 18.75 9.70
C PHE A 183 3.75 20.09 9.69
N GLU A 184 5.00 20.06 9.25
CA GLU A 184 5.75 21.28 8.94
C GLU A 184 5.24 21.92 7.64
N GLU A 185 5.70 23.13 7.31
CA GLU A 185 5.31 23.84 6.08
C GLU A 185 5.60 23.05 4.79
N ASP A 186 6.59 22.16 4.81
CA ASP A 186 6.94 21.26 3.70
C ASP A 186 6.18 19.92 3.74
N HIS A 187 5.06 19.86 4.45
CA HIS A 187 4.23 18.66 4.67
C HIS A 187 4.97 17.52 5.37
N ARG A 188 6.10 17.81 6.03
CA ARG A 188 6.86 16.80 6.75
C ARG A 188 6.16 16.39 8.05
N PRO A 189 5.90 15.09 8.28
CA PRO A 189 5.25 14.61 9.49
C PRO A 189 6.22 14.60 10.67
N MET A 190 5.80 15.26 11.76
CA MET A 190 6.54 15.39 13.00
C MET A 190 5.75 14.78 14.14
N ARG A 191 6.38 13.88 14.91
CA ARG A 191 5.78 13.27 16.09
C ARG A 191 6.38 13.84 17.37
N LEU A 192 5.56 13.91 18.41
CA LEU A 192 6.03 14.23 19.75
C LEU A 192 6.96 13.13 20.29
N LYS A 193 8.10 13.51 20.87
CA LYS A 193 9.01 12.57 21.55
C LYS A 193 8.37 12.09 22.85
N ARG A 194 8.57 10.81 23.18
CA ARG A 194 8.05 10.21 24.41
C ARG A 194 8.49 11.00 25.65
N GLY A 195 7.52 11.35 26.50
CA GLY A 195 7.75 12.08 27.75
C GLY A 195 7.97 13.58 27.57
N LYS A 196 7.63 14.13 26.40
CA LYS A 196 7.60 15.58 26.15
C LYS A 196 6.15 16.07 26.09
N ASP A 197 5.97 17.38 26.17
CA ASP A 197 4.68 18.08 26.26
C ASP A 197 4.36 18.98 25.06
N GLY A 198 5.24 19.00 24.05
CA GLY A 198 5.06 19.79 22.84
C GLY A 198 5.34 21.29 23.00
N SER A 199 5.81 21.76 24.17
CA SER A 199 6.01 23.20 24.39
C SER A 199 7.20 23.83 23.64
N ASP A 200 8.10 23.00 23.11
CA ASP A 200 9.35 23.40 22.45
C ASP A 200 9.51 22.61 21.13
N PRO A 201 9.90 23.23 20.00
CA PRO A 201 10.11 22.52 18.74
C PRO A 201 11.08 21.32 18.84
N SER A 202 12.08 21.38 19.72
CA SER A 202 13.01 20.28 19.98
C SER A 202 12.35 19.04 20.62
N HIS A 203 11.11 19.17 21.11
CA HIS A 203 10.29 18.06 21.60
C HIS A 203 9.80 17.15 20.47
N TYR A 204 9.91 17.59 19.22
CA TYR A 204 9.46 16.86 18.06
C TYR A 204 10.61 16.14 17.34
N ALA A 205 10.26 15.08 16.62
CA ALA A 205 11.15 14.37 15.71
C ALA A 205 10.38 13.99 14.45
N TYR A 206 11.09 13.86 13.33
CA TYR A 206 10.54 13.26 12.13
C TYR A 206 9.93 11.88 12.43
N ASP A 207 8.70 11.66 11.97
CA ASP A 207 8.07 10.35 12.09
C ASP A 207 8.50 9.44 10.93
N ASP A 208 9.53 8.63 11.19
CA ASP A 208 10.03 7.65 10.22
C ASP A 208 9.10 6.45 9.99
N ASN A 209 8.00 6.38 10.73
CA ASN A 209 6.95 5.38 10.59
C ASN A 209 5.66 5.95 10.01
N PHE A 210 5.62 7.25 9.71
CA PHE A 210 4.47 7.85 9.05
C PHE A 210 4.16 7.15 7.72
N GLY A 211 2.87 6.91 7.51
CA GLY A 211 2.34 6.23 6.32
C GLY A 211 2.50 4.71 6.30
N LYS A 212 3.14 4.07 7.29
CA LYS A 212 3.19 2.60 7.32
C LYS A 212 1.79 2.03 7.42
N LEU A 213 1.43 1.11 6.52
CA LEU A 213 0.06 0.57 6.43
C LEU A 213 -0.42 0.00 7.76
N ASN A 214 0.44 -0.73 8.48
CA ASN A 214 0.14 -1.34 9.78
C ASN A 214 -0.04 -0.32 10.94
N ARG A 215 0.10 0.99 10.68
CA ARG A 215 -0.09 2.06 11.66
C ARG A 215 -1.23 3.01 11.30
N ILE A 216 -1.83 2.85 10.13
CA ILE A 216 -2.96 3.67 9.71
C ILE A 216 -4.23 3.05 10.33
N PRO A 217 -4.96 3.77 11.19
CA PRO A 217 -6.12 3.23 11.90
C PRO A 217 -7.37 3.19 10.99
N HIS A 218 -7.29 2.43 9.90
CA HIS A 218 -8.41 2.23 8.98
C HIS A 218 -8.95 0.80 9.18
N PRO A 219 -10.21 0.61 9.63
CA PRO A 219 -10.71 -0.70 10.05
C PRO A 219 -10.57 -1.80 9.00
N ASP A 220 -10.88 -1.49 7.74
CA ASP A 220 -10.78 -2.48 6.65
C ASP A 220 -9.32 -2.80 6.29
N LEU A 221 -8.40 -1.83 6.47
CA LEU A 221 -6.97 -2.07 6.28
C LEU A 221 -6.42 -2.93 7.41
N GLU A 222 -6.76 -2.62 8.66
CA GLU A 222 -6.36 -3.40 9.83
C GLU A 222 -6.86 -4.85 9.71
N ALA A 223 -8.13 -5.03 9.36
CA ALA A 223 -8.71 -6.36 9.16
C ALA A 223 -8.04 -7.13 8.01
N PHE A 224 -7.73 -6.46 6.90
CA PHE A 224 -7.03 -7.09 5.78
C PHE A 224 -5.59 -7.47 6.14
N LEU A 225 -4.85 -6.60 6.83
CA LEU A 225 -3.48 -6.90 7.25
C LEU A 225 -3.41 -7.98 8.34
N GLU A 226 -4.48 -8.18 9.11
CA GLU A 226 -4.56 -9.29 10.06
C GLU A 226 -4.82 -10.62 9.34
N ASP A 227 -5.71 -10.63 8.35
CA ASP A 227 -6.08 -11.83 7.59
C ASP A 227 -6.65 -11.47 6.18
N PRO A 228 -5.78 -11.41 5.16
CA PRO A 228 -6.17 -11.16 3.77
C PRO A 228 -7.06 -12.26 3.18
N THR A 229 -7.11 -13.45 3.80
CA THR A 229 -7.87 -14.60 3.26
C THR A 229 -9.36 -14.50 3.52
N GLN A 230 -9.80 -13.57 4.38
CA GLN A 230 -11.22 -13.35 4.60
C GLN A 230 -11.88 -12.81 3.34
N ARG A 231 -12.91 -13.51 2.86
CA ARG A 231 -13.70 -13.12 1.67
C ARG A 231 -14.48 -11.80 1.81
N ARG A 232 -14.22 -10.98 2.83
CA ARG A 232 -14.89 -9.68 3.02
C ARG A 232 -14.41 -8.63 2.02
N PHE A 233 -13.32 -8.91 1.30
CA PHE A 233 -12.59 -7.94 0.50
C PHE A 233 -12.72 -8.15 -1.02
N ASN A 234 -13.53 -9.12 -1.45
CA ASN A 234 -13.77 -9.47 -2.86
C ASN A 234 -15.26 -9.31 -3.19
#